data_AF-A0A967Y5U0-F1
#
_entry.id   AF-A0A967Y5U0-F1
#
_cell.length_a   1.000
_cell.length_b   1.000
_cell.length_c   1.000
_cell.angle_alpha   90.00
_cell.angle_beta   90.00
_cell.angle_gamma   90.00
#
_symmetry.space_group_name_H-M   'P 1'
#
loop_
_entity.id
_entity.type
_entity.pdbx_description
1 polymer ?
#
loop_
_entity_poly.entity_id
_entity_poly.type
_entity_poly.pdbx_seq_one_letter_code
_entity_poly.pdbx_strand_id
1 'polypeptide(L)'
;HEIAAPFGAVATVLYERGAPPVVNDAGVIDTVRTEATAVLGADGVLPTHQSLGAEDFAWYLESAPGALIRLGSALPDRRVDLHSATFDL
;
A
#
# COMPACT_ATOMS: atom_id res chain seq x y z
N HIS A 1 -11.84 29.35 -8.73
CA HIS A 1 -12.68 30.19 -9.62
C HIS A 1 -11.90 31.30 -10.33
N GLU A 2 -10.86 31.90 -9.73
CA GLU A 2 -10.09 33.00 -10.34
C GLU A 2 -9.43 32.66 -11.69
N ILE A 3 -9.07 31.39 -11.94
CA ILE A 3 -8.48 30.97 -13.23
C ILE A 3 -9.52 30.90 -14.36
N ALA A 4 -10.74 30.43 -14.07
CA ALA A 4 -11.77 30.20 -15.09
C ALA A 4 -12.57 31.47 -15.45
N ALA A 5 -12.68 32.41 -14.50
CA ALA A 5 -13.53 33.60 -14.63
C ALA A 5 -13.14 34.54 -15.79
N PRO A 6 -11.86 34.85 -16.07
CA PRO A 6 -11.47 35.70 -17.21
C PRO A 6 -11.85 35.13 -18.59
N PHE A 7 -12.12 33.83 -18.67
CA PHE A 7 -12.47 33.13 -19.90
C PHE A 7 -13.99 32.90 -20.05
N GLY A 8 -14.81 33.43 -19.14
CA GLY A 8 -16.25 33.22 -19.15
C GLY A 8 -16.69 31.78 -18.89
N ALA A 9 -15.80 30.94 -18.36
CA ALA A 9 -16.09 29.53 -18.05
C ALA A 9 -16.47 29.33 -16.59
N VAL A 10 -17.32 28.33 -16.32
CA VAL A 10 -17.65 27.85 -14.98
C VAL A 10 -16.95 26.52 -14.74
N ALA A 11 -16.19 26.44 -13.66
CA ALA A 11 -15.57 25.19 -13.21
C ALA A 11 -16.32 24.65 -11.98
N THR A 12 -16.75 23.40 -12.05
CA THR A 12 -17.32 22.65 -10.93
C THR A 12 -16.32 21.57 -10.53
N VAL A 13 -16.00 21.48 -9.23
CA VAL A 13 -15.13 20.43 -8.70
C VAL A 13 -16.01 19.42 -7.97
N LEU A 14 -15.95 18.17 -8.43
CA LEU A 14 -16.50 17.03 -7.73
C LEU A 14 -15.33 16.27 -7.11
N TYR A 15 -15.35 16.12 -5.79
CA TYR A 15 -14.30 15.43 -5.04
C TYR A 15 -14.91 14.25 -4.30
N GLU A 16 -14.54 13.05 -4.72
CA GLU A 16 -14.87 11.81 -4.05
C GLU A 16 -13.59 11.26 -3.42
N ARG A 17 -13.63 11.04 -2.10
CA ARG A 17 -12.50 10.48 -1.36
C ARG A 17 -12.50 8.96 -1.56
N GLY A 18 -11.41 8.44 -2.13
CA GLY A 18 -11.16 7.00 -2.21
C GLY A 18 -10.69 6.41 -0.88
N ALA A 19 -10.15 5.19 -0.93
CA ALA A 19 -9.59 4.53 0.25
C ALA A 19 -8.53 5.40 0.96
N PRO A 20 -8.46 5.37 2.30
CA PRO A 20 -7.37 5.99 3.03
C PRO A 20 -6.03 5.29 2.71
N PRO A 21 -4.89 5.90 3.06
CA PRO A 21 -3.61 5.21 2.95
C PRO A 21 -3.55 4.03 3.93
N VAL A 22 -2.84 2.96 3.55
CA VAL A 22 -2.46 1.90 4.49
C VAL A 22 -1.45 2.47 5.49
N VAL A 23 -1.85 2.58 6.75
CA VAL A 23 -0.98 3.01 7.85
C VAL A 23 -0.84 1.86 8.84
N ASN A 24 0.31 1.20 8.82
CA ASN A 24 0.59 0.10 9.73
C ASN A 24 0.86 0.64 11.15
N ASP A 25 0.25 -0.01 12.14
CA ASP A 25 0.55 0.25 13.55
C ASP A 25 1.98 -0.20 13.90
N ALA A 26 2.72 0.65 14.61
CA ALA A 26 4.12 0.38 14.94
C ALA A 26 4.30 -0.83 15.87
N GLY A 27 3.42 -1.00 16.87
CA GLY A 27 3.49 -2.12 17.82
C GLY A 27 3.14 -3.45 17.16
N VAL A 28 2.18 -3.46 16.23
CA VAL A 28 1.88 -4.64 15.42
C VAL A 28 3.07 -4.98 14.52
N ILE A 29 3.71 -4.00 13.88
CA ILE A 29 4.90 -4.22 13.05
C ILE A 29 6.07 -4.77 13.87
N ASP A 30 6.31 -4.29 15.08
CA ASP A 30 7.38 -4.78 15.95
C ASP A 30 7.15 -6.25 16.35
N THR A 31 5.90 -6.60 16.65
CA THR A 31 5.51 -7.99 16.93
C THR A 31 5.75 -8.87 15.71
N VAL A 32 5.24 -8.47 14.54
CA VAL A 32 5.40 -9.22 13.28
C VAL A 32 6.88 -9.38 12.92
N ARG A 33 7.69 -8.33 13.06
CA ARG A 33 9.14 -8.37 12.81
C ARG A 33 9.82 -9.40 13.72
N THR A 34 9.52 -9.37 15.01
CA THR A 34 10.13 -10.27 16.00
C THR A 34 9.84 -11.73 15.67
N GLU A 35 8.57 -12.06 15.46
CA GLU A 35 8.15 -13.44 15.19
C GLU A 35 8.62 -13.92 13.80
N ALA A 36 8.52 -13.06 12.77
CA ALA A 36 9.00 -13.41 11.43
C ALA A 36 10.52 -13.63 11.41
N THR A 37 11.30 -12.83 12.14
CA THR A 37 12.75 -13.04 12.27
C THR A 37 13.07 -14.34 13.00
N ALA A 38 12.30 -14.72 14.01
CA ALA A 38 12.49 -16.00 14.71
C ALA A 38 12.27 -17.22 13.80
N VAL A 39 11.32 -17.12 12.86
CA VAL A 39 10.97 -18.21 11.93
C VAL A 39 11.86 -18.22 10.68
N LEU A 40 12.11 -17.06 10.09
CA LEU A 40 12.76 -16.92 8.77
C LEU A 40 14.24 -16.52 8.85
N GLY A 41 14.73 -16.20 10.06
CA GLY A 41 16.07 -15.68 10.27
C GLY A 41 16.17 -14.17 9.98
N ALA A 42 17.36 -13.61 10.26
CA ALA A 42 17.61 -12.17 10.13
C ALA A 42 17.46 -11.66 8.69
N ASP A 43 17.84 -12.46 7.71
CA ASP A 43 17.78 -12.10 6.28
C ASP A 43 16.38 -12.30 5.68
N GLY A 44 15.47 -12.97 6.40
CA GLY A 44 14.10 -13.24 5.96
C GLY A 44 13.13 -12.06 6.12
N VAL A 45 13.55 -10.99 6.82
CA VAL A 45 12.71 -9.81 7.07
C VAL A 45 13.40 -8.56 6.53
N LEU A 46 12.84 -8.02 5.45
CA LEU A 46 13.41 -6.87 4.74
C LEU A 46 12.50 -5.64 4.84
N PRO A 47 13.08 -4.42 4.86
CA PRO A 47 12.28 -3.21 4.68
C PRO A 47 11.65 -3.19 3.28
N THR A 48 10.47 -2.59 3.17
CA THR A 48 9.77 -2.45 1.89
C THR A 48 9.55 -0.97 1.56
N HIS A 49 9.63 -0.64 0.27
CA HIS A 49 9.31 0.70 -0.20
C HIS A 49 7.80 0.92 -0.18
N GLN A 50 7.37 2.15 0.07
CA GLN A 50 5.95 2.51 -0.02
C GLN A 50 5.42 2.27 -1.43
N SER A 51 4.18 1.75 -1.51
CA SER A 51 3.44 1.60 -2.77
C SER A 51 2.79 2.92 -3.15
N LEU A 52 2.62 3.16 -4.46
CA LEU A 52 1.70 4.19 -4.95
C LEU A 52 0.28 3.64 -5.18
N GLY A 53 0.09 2.31 -5.11
CA GLY A 53 -1.20 1.66 -5.27
C GLY A 53 -2.12 1.87 -4.05
N ALA A 54 -3.42 1.91 -4.30
CA ALA A 54 -4.44 1.86 -3.27
C ALA A 54 -4.71 0.41 -2.85
N GLU A 55 -5.11 0.22 -1.59
CA GLU A 55 -5.40 -1.08 -1.01
C GLU A 55 -6.57 -0.94 -0.04
N ASP A 56 -7.60 -1.77 -0.18
CA ASP A 56 -8.85 -1.63 0.57
C ASP A 56 -8.70 -2.06 2.03
N PHE A 57 -7.66 -2.84 2.35
CA PHE A 57 -7.31 -3.21 3.71
C PHE A 57 -7.11 -1.99 4.62
N ALA A 58 -6.79 -0.83 4.04
CA ALA A 58 -6.67 0.43 4.76
C ALA A 58 -7.95 0.80 5.55
N TRP A 59 -9.14 0.40 5.08
CA TRP A 59 -10.39 0.65 5.80
C TRP A 59 -10.46 -0.10 7.14
N TYR A 60 -9.91 -1.32 7.22
CA TYR A 60 -9.85 -2.04 8.49
C TYR A 60 -8.91 -1.33 9.48
N LEU A 61 -7.83 -0.75 8.97
CA LEU A 61 -6.82 -0.05 9.78
C LEU A 61 -7.33 1.28 10.37
N GLU A 62 -8.41 1.85 9.83
CA GLU A 62 -9.09 2.97 10.50
C GLU A 62 -9.85 2.54 11.77
N SER A 63 -10.19 1.25 11.88
CA SER A 63 -11.02 0.71 12.97
C SER A 63 -10.24 -0.05 14.02
N ALA A 64 -9.08 -0.62 13.67
CA ALA A 64 -8.28 -1.42 14.59
C ALA A 64 -6.77 -1.32 14.28
N PRO A 65 -5.90 -1.40 15.30
CA PRO A 65 -4.47 -1.56 15.08
C PRO A 65 -4.20 -2.82 14.26
N GLY A 66 -3.43 -2.67 13.18
CA GLY A 66 -3.11 -3.77 12.28
C GLY A 66 -1.93 -3.44 11.39
N ALA A 67 -1.50 -4.43 10.62
CA ALA A 67 -0.41 -4.27 9.67
C ALA A 67 -0.67 -5.10 8.41
N LEU A 68 -0.42 -4.50 7.26
CA LEU A 68 -0.29 -5.18 5.98
C LEU A 68 1.19 -5.35 5.66
N ILE A 69 1.59 -6.60 5.42
CA ILE A 69 2.96 -6.97 5.04
C ILE A 69 3.00 -7.53 3.63
N ARG A 70 4.17 -7.44 2.99
CA ARG A 70 4.42 -8.07 1.69
C ARG A 70 5.14 -9.38 1.88
N LEU A 71 4.65 -10.42 1.23
CA LEU A 71 5.34 -11.70 1.10
C LEU A 71 6.15 -11.70 -0.20
N GLY A 72 7.41 -12.10 -0.14
CA GLY A 72 8.23 -12.26 -1.33
C GLY A 72 7.74 -13.44 -2.18
N SER A 73 7.22 -13.14 -3.37
CA SER A 73 6.67 -14.13 -4.30
C SER A 73 7.23 -13.97 -5.73
N ALA A 74 8.41 -13.36 -5.85
CA ALA A 74 9.05 -13.22 -7.16
C ALA A 74 9.55 -14.58 -7.65
N LEU A 75 9.37 -14.85 -8.94
CA LEU A 75 9.96 -16.02 -9.58
C LEU A 75 11.49 -15.91 -9.60
N PRO A 76 12.22 -17.04 -9.61
CA PRO A 76 13.69 -17.02 -9.54
C PRO A 76 14.36 -16.27 -10.70
N ASP A 77 13.74 -16.28 -11.88
CA ASP A 77 14.29 -15.78 -13.14
C ASP A 77 13.77 -14.39 -13.54
N ARG A 78 12.63 -13.96 -12.99
CA ARG A 78 11.98 -12.70 -13.41
C ARG A 78 11.16 -12.04 -12.31
N ARG A 79 11.09 -10.72 -12.40
CA ARG A 79 10.12 -9.89 -11.66
C ARG A 79 9.02 -9.48 -12.60
N VAL A 80 7.77 -9.69 -12.18
CA VAL A 80 6.58 -9.33 -12.95
C VAL A 80 5.69 -8.49 -12.05
N ASP A 81 5.19 -7.37 -12.57
CA ASP A 81 4.26 -6.51 -11.84
C ASP A 81 2.93 -7.22 -11.59
N LEU A 82 2.30 -6.94 -10.43
CA LEU A 82 1.07 -7.58 -9.97
C LEU A 82 -0.10 -7.48 -10.96
N HIS A 83 -0.13 -6.44 -11.79
CA HIS A 83 -1.19 -6.20 -12.79
C HIS A 83 -0.80 -6.62 -14.22
N SER A 84 0.34 -7.30 -14.39
CA SER A 84 0.73 -7.84 -15.69
C SER A 84 -0.18 -9.01 -16.08
N ALA A 85 -0.54 -9.10 -17.36
CA ALA A 85 -1.26 -10.25 -17.91
C ALA A 85 -0.45 -11.57 -17.83
N THR A 86 0.85 -11.49 -17.53
CA THR A 86 1.77 -12.62 -17.39
C THR A 86 2.22 -12.84 -15.94
N PHE A 87 1.56 -12.20 -14.96
CA PHE A 87 1.82 -12.44 -13.54
C PHE A 87 1.55 -13.90 -13.18
N ASP A 88 2.42 -14.47 -12.34
CA ASP A 88 2.33 -15.85 -11.86
C ASP A 88 3.05 -15.99 -10.50
N LEU A 89 2.75 -17.05 -9.74
CA LEU A 89 3.28 -17.32 -8.38
C LEU A 89 4.17 -18.57 -8.32
#